data_AF-A0AAV1Z538-F1
#
_entry.id   AF-A0AAV1Z538-F1
#
_cell.length_a   1.000
_cell.length_b   1.000
_cell.length_c   1.000
_cell.angle_alpha   90.00
_cell.angle_beta   90.00
_cell.angle_gamma   90.00
#
_symmetry.space_group_name_H-M   'P 1'
#
loop_
_entity.id
_entity.type
_entity.pdbx_description
1 polymer ?
#
loop_
_entity_poly.entity_id
_entity_poly.type
_entity_poly.pdbx_seq_one_letter_code
_entity_poly.pdbx_strand_id
1 'polypeptide(L)' 'MMPIRALLGATRKFTTSAVARSGHGHHGGVIGSNLPFDISNRYKLTLYFILFFGSGFSLPFILVRHHLTK' A
#
# COMPACT_ATOMS: atom_id res chain seq x y z
N MET A 1 -14.00 -28.64 -31.00
CA MET A 1 -12.89 -29.43 -30.40
C MET A 1 -11.96 -28.45 -29.71
N MET A 2 -11.94 -28.42 -28.37
CA MET A 2 -11.07 -27.49 -27.63
C MET A 2 -9.60 -27.93 -27.70
N PRO A 3 -8.64 -27.02 -27.94
CA PRO A 3 -7.23 -27.37 -27.98
C PRO A 3 -6.74 -27.76 -26.58
N ILE A 4 -6.15 -28.96 -26.46
CA ILE A 4 -5.60 -29.57 -25.24
C ILE A 4 -4.66 -28.63 -24.46
N ARG A 5 -4.09 -27.61 -25.13
CA ARG A 5 -3.24 -26.57 -24.54
C ARG A 5 -3.97 -25.66 -23.53
N ALA A 6 -5.28 -25.47 -23.67
CA ALA A 6 -6.08 -24.66 -22.73
C ALA A 6 -6.31 -25.38 -21.39
N LEU A 7 -6.38 -26.71 -21.39
CA LEU A 7 -6.57 -27.53 -20.20
C LEU A 7 -5.31 -27.55 -19.31
N LEU A 8 -4.11 -27.53 -19.93
CA LEU A 8 -2.83 -27.56 -19.22
C LEU A 8 -2.53 -26.25 -18.45
N GLY A 9 -3.14 -25.13 -18.84
CA GLY A 9 -3.03 -23.85 -18.12
C GLY A 9 -3.95 -23.72 -16.90
N ALA A 10 -4.86 -24.68 -16.72
CA ALA A 10 -5.89 -24.66 -15.67
C ALA A 10 -5.51 -25.48 -14.42
N THR A 11 -4.42 -26.25 -14.44
CA THR A 11 -3.89 -26.95 -13.25
C THR A 11 -2.99 -26.00 -12.44
N ARG A 12 -3.58 -24.97 -11.82
CA ARG A 12 -2.86 -24.14 -10.85
C ARG A 12 -2.67 -24.94 -9.56
N LYS A 13 -1.45 -25.00 -9.03
CA LYS A 13 -1.22 -25.62 -7.71
C LYS A 13 -1.98 -24.78 -6.68
N PHE A 14 -2.66 -25.44 -5.74
CA PHE A 14 -3.49 -24.78 -4.71
C PHE A 14 -2.74 -23.72 -3.88
N THR A 15 -1.40 -23.78 -3.85
CA THR A 15 -0.51 -22.83 -3.15
C THR A 15 -0.04 -21.65 -4.00
N THR A 16 -0.22 -21.67 -5.33
CA THR A 16 0.23 -20.57 -6.19
C THR A 16 -0.89 -19.55 -6.32
N SER A 17 -0.71 -18.38 -5.71
CA SER A 17 -1.59 -17.23 -5.92
C SER A 17 -1.80 -16.96 -7.41
N ALA A 18 -3.00 -16.50 -7.77
CA ALA A 18 -3.36 -16.23 -9.16
C ALA A 18 -2.31 -15.37 -9.85
N VAL A 19 -1.88 -15.76 -11.06
CA VAL A 19 -1.03 -14.93 -11.92
C VAL A 19 -1.70 -13.56 -12.07
N ALA A 20 -1.13 -12.55 -11.41
CA ALA A 20 -1.62 -11.18 -11.49
C ALA A 20 -1.29 -10.66 -12.89
N ARG A 21 -2.31 -10.57 -13.75
CA ARG A 21 -2.18 -9.91 -15.06
C ARG A 21 -2.17 -8.42 -14.81
N SER A 22 -0.99 -7.86 -14.56
CA SER A 22 -0.82 -6.43 -14.31
C SER A 22 -0.95 -5.65 -15.63
N GLY A 23 -2.19 -5.39 -16.06
CA GLY A 23 -2.49 -4.37 -17.05
C GLY A 23 -2.52 -3.01 -16.36
N HIS A 24 -1.66 -2.10 -16.81
CA HIS A 24 -1.64 -0.66 -16.50
C HIS A 24 -1.70 -0.28 -15.00
N GLY A 25 -0.54 -0.28 -14.35
CA GLY A 25 -0.36 0.09 -12.94
C GLY A 25 0.79 -0.72 -12.36
N HIS A 26 1.70 -0.06 -11.63
CA HIS A 26 2.98 -0.60 -11.18
C HIS A 26 2.90 -2.09 -10.84
N HIS A 27 3.49 -2.88 -11.73
CA HIS A 27 3.35 -4.31 -11.76
C HIS A 27 3.93 -4.90 -10.48
N GLY A 28 3.13 -5.72 -9.78
CA GLY A 28 3.53 -6.39 -8.56
C GLY A 28 4.89 -7.06 -8.74
N GLY A 29 5.82 -6.75 -7.82
CA GLY A 29 7.21 -7.19 -7.88
C GLY A 29 8.18 -6.20 -7.25
N VAL A 30 7.83 -4.91 -7.21
CA VAL A 30 8.63 -3.88 -6.53
C VAL A 30 8.07 -3.62 -5.14
N ILE A 31 8.88 -3.84 -4.10
CA ILE A 31 8.52 -3.56 -2.71
C ILE A 31 8.14 -2.07 -2.59
N GLY A 32 6.93 -1.78 -2.12
CA GLY A 32 6.40 -0.42 -1.96
C GLY A 32 5.62 0.14 -3.15
N SER A 33 5.54 -0.57 -4.29
CA SER A 33 4.75 -0.14 -5.46
C SER A 33 3.23 -0.17 -5.26
N ASN A 34 2.77 -0.87 -4.23
CA ASN A 34 1.36 -0.97 -3.85
C ASN A 34 0.92 0.09 -2.85
N LEU A 35 1.82 0.98 -2.44
CA LEU A 35 1.53 2.01 -1.45
C LEU A 35 1.13 3.32 -2.14
N PRO A 36 0.20 4.08 -1.55
CA PRO A 36 -0.21 5.37 -2.09
C PRO A 36 0.82 6.49 -1.83
N PHE A 37 2.02 6.15 -1.34
CA PHE A 37 3.12 7.07 -1.08
C PHE A 37 4.46 6.41 -1.39
N ASP A 38 5.43 7.24 -1.76
CA ASP A 38 6.77 6.81 -2.15
C ASP A 38 7.67 6.50 -0.93
N ILE A 39 8.40 5.39 -1.00
CA ILE A 39 9.36 4.91 0.03
C ILE A 39 10.82 5.11 -0.42
N SER A 40 11.07 5.53 -1.66
CA SER A 40 12.43 5.63 -2.23
C SER A 40 13.39 6.49 -1.41
N ASN A 41 12.89 7.58 -0.81
CA ASN A 41 13.67 8.52 -0.02
C ASN A 41 13.30 8.43 1.47
N ARG A 42 14.24 7.92 2.27
CA ARG A 42 14.11 7.79 3.73
C ARG A 42 13.76 9.10 4.44
N TYR A 43 14.32 10.23 4.01
CA TYR A 43 14.06 11.52 4.66
C TYR A 43 12.63 12.02 4.38
N LYS A 44 12.16 11.86 3.13
CA LYS A 44 10.76 12.17 2.78
C LYS A 44 9.79 11.28 3.56
N LEU A 45 10.09 9.98 3.65
CA LEU A 45 9.27 9.03 4.38
C LEU A 45 9.18 9.39 5.88
N THR A 46 10.30 9.68 6.53
CA THR A 46 10.33 10.10 7.93
C THR A 46 9.56 11.40 8.14
N LEU A 47 9.70 12.38 7.24
CA LEU A 47 8.94 13.62 7.33
C LEU A 47 7.43 13.36 7.25
N TYR A 48 6.98 12.57 6.27
CA TYR A 48 5.57 12.21 6.15
C TYR A 48 5.05 11.43 7.36
N PHE A 49 5.86 10.52 7.90
CA PHE A 49 5.53 9.79 9.13
C PHE A 49 5.32 10.75 10.31
N ILE A 50 6.26 11.68 10.55
CA ILE A 50 6.17 12.64 11.64
C ILE A 50 4.96 13.56 11.46
N LEU A 51 4.72 14.08 10.25
CA LEU A 51 3.60 14.97 10.02
C LEU A 51 2.25 14.27 10.18
N PHE A 52 2.11 13.05 9.64
CA PHE A 52 0.87 12.30 9.71
C PHE A 52 0.54 11.87 11.16
N PHE A 53 1.48 11.19 11.82
CA PHE A 53 1.25 10.72 13.19
C PHE A 53 1.32 11.85 14.22
N GLY A 54 2.25 12.80 14.05
CA GLY A 54 2.41 13.94 14.95
C GLY A 54 1.22 14.90 14.92
N SER A 55 0.59 15.12 13.76
CA SER A 55 -0.65 15.91 13.69
C SER A 55 -1.81 15.21 14.40
N GLY A 56 -2.04 13.92 14.11
CA GLY A 56 -3.07 13.13 14.80
C GLY A 56 -2.86 13.07 16.32
N PHE A 57 -1.62 12.89 16.76
CA PHE A 57 -1.28 12.82 18.17
C PHE A 57 -1.41 14.16 18.90
N SER A 58 -1.05 15.27 18.25
CA SER A 58 -1.10 16.61 18.87
C SER A 58 -2.52 17.19 18.98
N LEU A 59 -3.46 16.74 18.15
CA LEU A 59 -4.83 17.28 18.09
C LEU A 59 -5.57 17.29 19.44
N PRO A 60 -5.65 16.18 20.21
CA PRO A 60 -6.34 16.17 21.51
C PRO A 60 -5.76 17.18 22.50
N PHE A 61 -4.44 17.37 22.52
CA PHE A 61 -3.78 18.32 23.42
C PHE A 61 -4.07 19.76 23.05
N ILE A 62 -4.07 20.07 21.74
CA ILE A 62 -4.42 21.40 21.25
C ILE A 62 -5.89 21.71 21.55
N LEU A 63 -6.79 20.75 21.35
CA LEU A 63 -8.21 20.87 21.70
C LEU A 63 -8.42 21.13 23.19
N VAL A 64 -7.80 20.32 24.06
CA VAL A 64 -7.87 20.52 25.51
C VAL A 64 -7.31 21.88 25.90
N ARG A 65 -6.14 22.26 25.39
CA ARG A 65 -5.58 23.61 25.62
C ARG A 65 -6.55 24.69 25.19
N HIS A 66 -7.14 24.57 24.00
CA HIS A 66 -8.10 25.54 23.49
C HIS A 66 -9.33 25.65 24.40
N HIS A 67 -9.84 24.53 24.91
CA HIS A 67 -10.97 24.51 25.85
C HIS A 67 -10.63 25.10 27.22
N LEU A 68 -9.40 24.93 27.70
CA LEU A 68 -8.96 25.48 28.99
C LEU A 68 -8.67 26.98 28.96
N THR A 69 -8.34 27.54 27.79
CA THR A 69 -8.08 28.98 27.60
C THR A 69 -9.28 29.73 27.03
N LYS A 70 -10.45 29.12 27.07
CA LYS A 70 -11.72 29.66 26.63
C LYS A 70 -12.50 30.14 27.85
#